data_AF-A0A951G2L2-F1
#
_entry.id   AF-A0A951G2L2-F1
#
_cell.length_a   1.000
_cell.length_b   1.000
_cell.length_c   1.000
_cell.angle_alpha   90.00
_cell.angle_beta   90.00
_cell.angle_gamma   90.00
#
_symmetry.space_group_name_H-M   'P 1'
#
loop_
_entity.id
_entity.type
_entity.pdbx_description
1 polymer ?
#
loop_
_entity_poly.entity_id
_entity_poly.type
_entity_poly.pdbx_seq_one_letter_code
_entity_poly.pdbx_strand_id
1 'polypeptide(L)'
;MIDDQLRRRALGTPAARSLLLTILGEYVLPRSGDVWQETLVAALATLSYSEDAARQALSRSTREHWLRTERRGRRARMSLTVSSRRLLREGADRIYSFGEPWDWDGRWLIVVLRVPEERRSVRHQLRSRLAWAGLGSLGGGVWLTPHIEREHELALAISEESTADAKSFIAELSSLGDPKRLIAEAWDLNAVRDQYVEFINEFSRQRATTPEACFRNLTLLVHAWRRFPFLDPDLPPHLLPARWPRARAHNLFVDRRERWQAKATAYFEELEQGSSLGSQAA
;
A
#
# COMPACT_ATOMS: atom_id res chain seq x y z
N MET A 1 -10.81 8.26 5.45
CA MET A 1 -9.61 8.84 6.13
C MET A 1 -8.38 7.93 6.23
N ILE A 2 -8.52 6.63 6.57
CA ILE A 2 -7.39 5.70 6.76
C ILE A 2 -6.65 5.39 5.45
N ASP A 3 -7.41 5.14 4.39
CA ASP A 3 -6.87 4.85 3.05
C ASP A 3 -6.06 5.99 2.45
N ASP A 4 -6.45 7.24 2.71
CA ASP A 4 -5.73 8.41 2.18
C ASP A 4 -4.33 8.56 2.81
N GLN A 5 -4.17 8.15 4.07
CA GLN A 5 -2.87 8.15 4.76
C GLN A 5 -1.93 7.04 4.30
N LEU A 6 -2.46 5.83 4.10
CA LEU A 6 -1.70 4.69 3.55
C LEU A 6 -1.27 4.98 2.11
N ARG A 7 -2.19 5.54 1.32
CA ARG A 7 -2.00 5.98 -0.07
C ARG A 7 -0.87 6.99 -0.23
N ARG A 8 -0.95 8.19 0.38
CA ARG A 8 0.08 9.25 0.19
C ARG A 8 1.50 8.76 0.46
N ARG A 9 1.64 7.76 1.33
CA ARG A 9 2.93 7.22 1.77
C ARG A 9 3.39 6.06 0.90
N ALA A 10 2.49 5.26 0.34
CA ALA A 10 2.86 4.23 -0.63
C ALA A 10 3.52 4.84 -1.89
N LEU A 11 3.10 6.03 -2.33
CA LEU A 11 3.40 6.53 -3.68
C LEU A 11 4.46 7.64 -3.76
N GLY A 12 4.99 8.11 -2.63
CA GLY A 12 6.08 9.08 -2.61
C GLY A 12 7.46 8.43 -2.76
N THR A 13 8.50 9.23 -3.08
CA THR A 13 9.91 8.82 -3.01
C THR A 13 10.19 8.11 -1.69
N PRO A 14 11.00 7.03 -1.63
CA PRO A 14 11.25 6.29 -0.40
C PRO A 14 11.81 7.21 0.69
N ALA A 15 10.93 7.69 1.56
CA ALA A 15 11.30 8.39 2.77
C ALA A 15 11.49 7.34 3.87
N ALA A 16 12.46 7.57 4.77
CA ALA A 16 12.73 6.68 5.91
C ALA A 16 11.45 6.27 6.65
N ARG A 17 10.49 7.19 6.78
CA ARG A 17 9.20 6.94 7.44
C ARG A 17 8.26 6.01 6.67
N SER A 18 8.30 5.99 5.34
CA SER A 18 7.47 5.07 4.55
C SER A 18 8.03 3.65 4.59
N LEU A 19 9.36 3.49 4.59
CA LEU A 19 10.00 2.20 4.83
C LEU A 19 9.86 1.75 6.28
N LEU A 20 9.85 2.67 7.25
CA LEU A 20 9.49 2.37 8.63
C LEU A 20 8.10 1.73 8.70
N LEU A 21 7.12 2.23 7.94
CA LEU A 21 5.79 1.60 7.90
C LEU A 21 5.85 0.15 7.39
N THR A 22 6.68 -0.12 6.38
CA THR A 22 6.92 -1.48 5.89
C THR A 22 7.59 -2.35 6.96
N ILE A 23 8.61 -1.84 7.66
CA ILE A 23 9.28 -2.56 8.76
C ILE A 23 8.28 -2.88 9.88
N LEU A 24 7.45 -1.90 10.25
CA LEU A 24 6.43 -2.06 11.28
C LEU A 24 5.40 -3.12 10.88
N GLY A 25 4.96 -3.14 9.63
CA GLY A 25 4.03 -4.15 9.11
C GLY A 25 4.64 -5.55 9.00
N GLU A 26 5.87 -5.65 8.47
CA GLU A 26 6.48 -6.95 8.16
C GLU A 26 7.10 -7.63 9.38
N TYR A 27 7.69 -6.86 10.29
CA TYR A 27 8.48 -7.42 11.39
C TYR A 27 7.92 -7.11 12.78
N VAL A 28 7.24 -5.98 13.00
CA VAL A 28 6.72 -5.63 14.34
C VAL A 28 5.28 -6.09 14.54
N LEU A 29 4.42 -5.99 13.53
CA LEU A 29 3.02 -6.37 13.61
C LEU A 29 2.81 -7.86 13.93
N PRO A 30 3.55 -8.82 13.32
CA PRO A 30 3.41 -10.24 13.63
C PRO A 30 3.88 -10.60 15.04
N ARG A 31 4.70 -9.73 15.66
CA ARG A 31 5.23 -9.93 17.02
C ARG A 31 4.21 -9.47 18.06
N SER A 32 4.07 -10.28 19.11
CA SER A 32 3.41 -9.91 20.37
C SER A 32 4.42 -9.19 21.27
N GLY A 33 4.69 -7.91 21.00
CA GLY A 33 5.53 -7.13 21.89
C GLY A 33 6.01 -5.79 21.36
N ASP A 34 6.76 -5.12 22.22
CA ASP A 34 7.42 -3.84 21.97
C ASP A 34 8.84 -4.11 21.44
N VAL A 35 9.39 -3.20 20.65
CA VAL A 35 10.78 -3.27 20.14
C VAL A 35 11.61 -2.12 20.69
N TRP A 36 12.93 -2.26 20.76
CA TRP A 36 13.77 -1.12 21.12
C TRP A 36 13.73 -0.05 20.02
N GLN A 37 13.80 1.22 20.41
CA GLN A 37 13.95 2.32 19.46
C GLN A 37 15.23 2.12 18.61
N GLU A 38 16.30 1.65 19.25
CA GLU A 38 17.58 1.34 18.62
C GLU A 38 17.46 0.27 17.53
N THR A 39 16.62 -0.75 17.73
CA THR A 39 16.32 -1.78 16.72
C THR A 39 15.72 -1.17 15.46
N LEU A 40 14.75 -0.27 15.59
CA LEU A 40 14.12 0.39 14.45
C LEU A 40 15.07 1.36 13.74
N VAL A 41 15.96 2.01 14.50
CA VAL A 41 17.01 2.86 13.94
C VAL A 41 18.02 2.02 13.14
N ALA A 42 18.50 0.91 13.71
CA ALA A 42 19.42 -0.02 13.05
C ALA A 42 18.79 -0.63 11.78
N ALA A 43 17.52 -1.04 11.86
CA ALA A 43 16.78 -1.56 10.72
C ALA A 43 16.68 -0.56 9.56
N LEU A 44 16.48 0.73 9.84
CA LEU A 44 16.51 1.78 8.82
C LEU A 44 17.93 2.05 8.31
N ALA A 45 18.95 1.91 9.15
CA ALA A 45 20.35 2.02 8.74
C ALA A 45 20.77 0.92 7.76
N THR A 46 20.27 -0.32 7.92
CA THR A 46 20.44 -1.42 6.95
C THR A 46 19.84 -1.08 5.58
N LEU A 47 18.88 -0.14 5.53
CA LEU A 47 18.28 0.40 4.30
C LEU A 47 18.98 1.68 3.82
N SER A 48 20.20 1.95 4.30
CA SER A 48 21.04 3.09 3.94
C SER A 48 20.49 4.46 4.36
N TYR A 49 19.63 4.54 5.37
CA TYR A 49 19.27 5.82 5.99
C TYR A 49 20.24 6.19 7.10
N SER A 50 20.53 7.49 7.22
CA SER A 50 21.30 8.00 8.35
C SER A 50 20.53 7.82 9.67
N GLU A 51 21.27 7.74 10.76
CA GLU A 51 20.69 7.64 12.11
C GLU A 51 19.75 8.82 12.41
N ASP A 52 20.13 10.02 12.00
CA ASP A 52 19.30 11.22 12.15
C ASP A 52 17.99 11.12 11.37
N ALA A 53 18.03 10.69 10.10
CA ALA A 53 16.83 10.48 9.30
C ALA A 53 15.91 9.40 9.91
N ALA A 54 16.48 8.33 10.47
CA ALA A 54 15.75 7.28 11.15
C ALA A 54 15.08 7.79 12.44
N ARG A 55 15.82 8.51 13.29
CA ARG A 55 15.27 9.12 14.53
C ARG A 55 14.18 10.14 14.22
N GLN A 56 14.33 10.96 13.17
CA GLN A 56 13.29 11.87 12.72
C GLN A 56 12.05 11.15 12.19
N ALA A 57 12.22 10.01 11.50
CA ALA A 57 11.09 9.19 11.07
C ALA A 57 10.31 8.63 12.28
N LEU A 58 11.02 8.11 13.28
CA LEU A 58 10.43 7.59 14.52
C LEU A 58 9.73 8.68 15.33
N SER A 59 10.39 9.83 15.54
CA SER A 59 9.81 10.98 16.24
C SER A 59 8.50 11.44 15.59
N ARG A 60 8.48 11.58 14.26
CA ARG A 60 7.26 11.92 13.52
C ARG A 60 6.18 10.85 13.64
N SER A 61 6.55 9.58 13.60
CA SER A 61 5.61 8.46 13.77
C SER A 61 5.01 8.41 15.18
N THR A 62 5.78 8.74 16.23
CA THR A 62 5.26 8.88 17.60
C THR A 62 4.33 10.09 17.72
N ARG A 63 4.70 11.24 17.15
CA ARG A 63 3.88 12.46 17.16
C ARG A 63 2.54 12.27 16.43
N GLU A 64 2.51 11.45 15.39
CA GLU A 64 1.28 11.08 14.67
C GLU A 64 0.62 9.81 15.24
N HIS A 65 0.97 9.41 16.46
CA HIS A 65 0.35 8.33 17.22
C HIS A 65 0.42 6.94 16.55
N TRP A 66 1.42 6.69 15.71
CA TRP A 66 1.66 5.34 15.20
C TRP A 66 2.27 4.43 16.24
N LEU A 67 3.19 5.02 17.00
CA LEU A 67 3.99 4.36 18.00
C LEU A 67 3.72 5.00 19.36
N ARG A 68 3.58 4.16 20.38
CA ARG A 68 3.72 4.55 21.77
C ARG A 68 5.16 4.28 22.19
N THR A 69 5.67 5.13 23.08
CA THR A 69 7.02 5.00 23.62
C THR A 69 6.94 4.80 25.13
N GLU A 70 7.65 3.82 25.65
CA GLU A 70 7.82 3.56 27.08
C GLU A 70 9.30 3.62 27.43
N ARG A 71 9.68 4.50 28.37
CA ARG A 71 11.08 4.63 28.80
C ARG A 71 11.44 3.49 29.73
N ARG A 72 12.58 2.85 29.46
CA ARG A 72 13.21 1.84 30.31
C ARG A 72 14.63 2.32 30.57
N GLY A 73 14.82 3.00 31.71
CA GLY A 73 16.06 3.70 32.04
C GLY A 73 16.42 4.77 31.00
N ARG A 74 17.61 4.66 30.41
CA ARG A 74 18.10 5.58 29.38
C ARG A 74 17.58 5.28 27.97
N ARG A 75 16.91 4.14 27.78
CA ARG A 75 16.42 3.64 26.49
C ARG A 75 14.91 3.68 26.41
N ALA A 76 14.37 3.40 25.23
CA ALA A 76 12.94 3.43 24.97
C ALA A 76 12.48 2.18 24.22
N ARG A 77 11.44 1.53 24.75
CA ARG A 77 10.64 0.54 24.04
C ARG A 77 9.57 1.27 23.23
N MET A 78 9.32 0.80 22.01
CA MET A 78 8.33 1.34 21.10
C MET A 78 7.32 0.26 20.73
N SER A 79 6.04 0.62 20.71
CA SER A 79 4.97 -0.31 20.38
C SER A 79 3.93 0.32 19.47
N LEU A 80 3.36 -0.49 18.58
CA LEU A 80 2.26 -0.05 17.73
C LEU A 80 1.03 0.28 18.60
N THR A 81 0.44 1.45 18.38
CA THR A 81 -0.85 1.79 18.98
C THR A 81 -1.96 0.88 18.45
N VAL A 82 -3.07 0.76 19.18
CA VAL A 82 -4.21 -0.10 18.78
C VAL A 82 -4.73 0.30 17.39
N SER A 83 -4.87 1.60 17.14
CA SER A 83 -5.29 2.14 15.84
C SER A 83 -4.33 1.77 14.71
N SER A 84 -3.02 1.83 14.96
CA SER A 84 -2.00 1.53 13.96
C SER A 84 -1.87 0.04 13.69
N ARG A 85 -2.04 -0.81 14.71
CA ARG A 85 -2.14 -2.27 14.51
C ARG A 85 -3.32 -2.62 13.62
N ARG A 86 -4.50 -2.02 13.86
CA ARG A 86 -5.67 -2.24 13.01
C ARG A 86 -5.41 -1.78 11.57
N LEU A 87 -4.91 -0.56 11.39
CA LEU A 87 -4.58 0.00 10.08
C LEU A 87 -3.55 -0.84 9.31
N LEU A 88 -2.51 -1.34 9.99
CA LEU A 88 -1.51 -2.20 9.36
C LEU A 88 -2.07 -3.59 9.01
N ARG A 89 -3.02 -4.13 9.78
CA ARG A 89 -3.70 -5.40 9.43
C ARG A 89 -4.59 -5.23 8.21
N GLU A 90 -5.47 -4.24 8.22
CA GLU A 90 -6.33 -3.91 7.07
C GLU A 90 -5.49 -3.65 5.81
N GLY A 91 -4.38 -2.93 5.96
CA GLY A 91 -3.42 -2.70 4.88
C GLY A 91 -2.72 -3.98 4.42
N ALA A 92 -2.31 -4.85 5.35
CA ALA A 92 -1.68 -6.13 5.03
C ALA A 92 -2.65 -7.03 4.25
N ASP A 93 -3.90 -7.16 4.69
CA ASP A 93 -4.92 -7.94 4.00
C ASP A 93 -5.03 -7.48 2.54
N ARG A 94 -5.16 -6.16 2.31
CA ARG A 94 -5.19 -5.57 0.95
C ARG A 94 -3.92 -5.81 0.15
N ILE A 95 -2.73 -5.76 0.76
CA ILE A 95 -1.45 -5.96 0.06
C ILE A 95 -1.27 -7.42 -0.36
N TYR A 96 -1.68 -8.35 0.50
CA TYR A 96 -1.40 -9.77 0.35
C TYR A 96 -2.50 -10.54 -0.39
N SER A 97 -3.74 -10.06 -0.42
CA SER A 97 -4.79 -10.60 -1.30
C SER A 97 -4.78 -10.00 -2.70
N PHE A 98 -4.07 -8.89 -2.90
CA PHE A 98 -4.06 -8.20 -4.19
C PHE A 98 -3.37 -9.01 -5.28
N GLY A 99 -4.05 -9.12 -6.42
CA GLY A 99 -3.54 -9.72 -7.64
C GLY A 99 -3.92 -11.18 -7.86
N GLU A 100 -4.73 -11.76 -6.96
CA GLU A 100 -5.40 -13.03 -7.21
C GLU A 100 -6.47 -12.87 -8.30
N PRO A 101 -6.57 -13.80 -9.27
CA PRO A 101 -7.67 -13.81 -10.22
C PRO A 101 -9.01 -13.99 -9.52
N TRP A 102 -10.04 -13.31 -10.02
CA TRP A 102 -11.40 -13.42 -9.50
C TRP A 102 -12.41 -13.50 -10.64
N ASP A 103 -13.52 -14.17 -10.37
CA ASP A 103 -14.62 -14.33 -11.31
C ASP A 103 -15.52 -13.08 -11.26
N TRP A 104 -15.70 -12.45 -12.41
CA TRP A 104 -16.54 -11.26 -12.55
C TRP A 104 -17.80 -11.57 -13.33
N ASP A 105 -18.91 -11.04 -12.84
CA ASP A 105 -20.27 -11.32 -13.30
C ASP A 105 -20.76 -10.37 -14.41
N GLY A 106 -19.89 -9.50 -14.93
CA GLY A 106 -20.25 -8.55 -15.99
C GLY A 106 -20.75 -7.20 -15.49
N ARG A 107 -20.99 -7.05 -14.18
CA ARG A 107 -21.61 -5.84 -13.62
C ARG A 107 -20.57 -4.79 -13.23
N TRP A 108 -20.86 -3.56 -13.60
CA TRP A 108 -20.11 -2.37 -13.23
C TRP A 108 -20.88 -1.58 -12.19
N LEU A 109 -20.16 -1.10 -11.18
CA LEU A 109 -20.63 0.04 -10.41
C LEU A 109 -20.25 1.31 -11.16
N ILE A 110 -21.25 2.11 -11.50
CA ILE A 110 -21.11 3.39 -12.18
C ILE A 110 -21.48 4.48 -11.20
N VAL A 111 -20.61 5.47 -11.04
CA VAL A 111 -20.83 6.65 -10.19
C VAL A 111 -20.86 7.90 -11.06
N VAL A 112 -21.97 8.62 -11.02
CA VAL A 112 -22.13 9.93 -11.66
C VAL A 112 -21.95 10.99 -10.60
N LEU A 113 -20.80 11.66 -10.63
CA LEU A 113 -20.42 12.72 -9.70
C LEU A 113 -20.70 14.09 -10.32
N ARG A 114 -21.47 14.91 -9.61
CA ARG A 114 -21.73 16.31 -9.94
C ARG A 114 -21.19 17.20 -8.82
N VAL A 115 -20.30 18.09 -9.19
CA VAL A 115 -19.75 19.12 -8.30
C VAL A 115 -19.93 20.47 -8.99
N PRO A 116 -20.53 21.48 -8.33
CA PRO A 116 -20.67 22.82 -8.89
C PRO A 116 -19.35 23.37 -9.43
N GLU A 117 -19.39 24.11 -10.54
CA GLU A 117 -18.18 24.56 -11.24
C GLU A 117 -17.28 25.43 -10.35
N GLU A 118 -17.91 26.23 -9.49
CA GLU A 118 -17.31 27.16 -8.54
C GLU A 118 -16.46 26.43 -7.48
N ARG A 119 -16.70 25.13 -7.28
CA ARG A 119 -15.99 24.27 -6.32
C ARG A 119 -14.92 23.41 -7.00
N ARG A 120 -14.11 24.03 -7.88
CA ARG A 120 -13.05 23.34 -8.65
C ARG A 120 -12.06 22.55 -7.78
N SER A 121 -11.70 23.05 -6.60
CA SER A 121 -10.81 22.36 -5.66
C SER A 121 -11.42 21.06 -5.13
N VAL A 122 -12.69 21.10 -4.71
CA VAL A 122 -13.45 19.91 -4.24
C VAL A 122 -13.57 18.89 -5.36
N ARG A 123 -13.89 19.34 -6.58
CA ARG A 123 -13.97 18.46 -7.76
C ARG A 123 -12.65 17.73 -7.99
N HIS A 124 -11.53 18.45 -7.99
CA HIS A 124 -10.20 17.84 -8.16
C HIS A 124 -9.86 16.85 -7.05
N GLN A 125 -10.22 17.17 -5.80
CA GLN A 125 -10.00 16.30 -4.66
C GLN A 125 -10.81 15.00 -4.76
N LEU A 126 -12.10 15.08 -5.10
CA LEU A 126 -12.97 13.92 -5.29
C LEU A 126 -12.54 13.07 -6.47
N ARG A 127 -12.24 13.69 -7.63
CA ARG A 127 -11.68 12.98 -8.80
C ARG A 127 -10.42 12.22 -8.44
N SER A 128 -9.53 12.85 -7.66
CA SER A 128 -8.35 12.17 -7.14
C SER A 128 -8.80 10.98 -6.29
N ARG A 129 -9.58 11.19 -5.22
CA ARG A 129 -10.01 10.12 -4.31
C ARG A 129 -10.63 8.91 -5.03
N LEU A 130 -11.49 9.14 -6.03
CA LEU A 130 -12.12 8.07 -6.82
C LEU A 130 -11.10 7.29 -7.65
N ALA A 131 -10.19 7.97 -8.34
CA ALA A 131 -9.09 7.31 -9.08
C ALA A 131 -8.26 6.42 -8.14
N TRP A 132 -8.01 6.88 -6.92
CA TRP A 132 -7.25 6.12 -5.92
C TRP A 132 -8.02 4.97 -5.28
N ALA A 133 -9.35 5.01 -5.29
CA ALA A 133 -10.20 3.87 -4.94
C ALA A 133 -10.30 2.86 -6.10
N GLY A 134 -9.55 3.06 -7.19
CA GLY A 134 -9.49 2.18 -8.37
C GLY A 134 -10.54 2.49 -9.43
N LEU A 135 -11.38 3.51 -9.26
CA LEU A 135 -12.38 3.85 -10.27
C LEU A 135 -11.72 4.48 -11.49
N GLY A 136 -12.15 4.07 -12.67
CA GLY A 136 -11.77 4.70 -13.92
C GLY A 136 -12.71 5.85 -14.27
N SER A 137 -12.24 6.84 -15.04
CA SER A 137 -13.03 8.02 -15.41
C SER A 137 -13.33 8.04 -16.90
N LEU A 138 -14.61 8.14 -17.28
CA LEU A 138 -15.03 8.33 -18.68
C LEU A 138 -15.18 9.81 -19.07
N GLY A 139 -14.68 10.71 -18.23
CA GLY A 139 -14.98 12.14 -18.34
C GLY A 139 -16.40 12.49 -17.90
N GLY A 140 -16.77 13.77 -17.98
CA GLY A 140 -18.12 14.24 -17.66
C GLY A 140 -18.62 13.98 -16.23
N GLY A 141 -17.73 13.64 -15.29
CA GLY A 141 -18.11 13.23 -13.93
C GLY A 141 -18.53 11.78 -13.81
N VAL A 142 -18.43 10.97 -14.86
CA VAL A 142 -18.74 9.54 -14.84
C VAL A 142 -17.50 8.73 -14.46
N TRP A 143 -17.70 7.84 -13.49
CA TRP A 143 -16.70 6.92 -12.97
C TRP A 143 -17.25 5.51 -12.96
N LEU A 144 -16.39 4.51 -13.07
CA LEU A 144 -16.79 3.11 -12.99
C LEU A 144 -15.74 2.22 -12.35
N THR A 145 -16.18 1.09 -11.82
CA THR A 145 -15.34 0.02 -11.27
C THR A 145 -16.04 -1.33 -11.42
N PRO A 146 -15.31 -2.44 -11.65
CA PRO A 146 -15.93 -3.77 -11.65
C PRO A 146 -16.28 -4.24 -10.22
N HIS A 147 -15.82 -3.52 -9.21
CA HIS A 147 -16.01 -3.84 -7.79
C HIS A 147 -17.29 -3.23 -7.22
N ILE A 148 -18.43 -3.91 -7.44
CA ILE A 148 -19.74 -3.44 -7.00
C ILE A 148 -19.89 -3.36 -5.47
N GLU A 149 -19.13 -4.17 -4.74
CA GLU A 149 -19.09 -4.22 -3.28
C GLU A 149 -18.56 -2.92 -2.66
N ARG A 150 -17.85 -2.08 -3.44
CA ARG A 150 -17.31 -0.80 -2.99
C ARG A 150 -18.35 0.32 -2.90
N GLU A 151 -19.58 0.08 -3.34
CA GLU A 151 -20.64 1.10 -3.41
C GLU A 151 -20.88 1.79 -2.07
N HIS A 152 -20.99 1.03 -0.98
CA HIS A 152 -21.22 1.58 0.35
C HIS A 152 -20.05 2.44 0.86
N GLU A 153 -18.82 1.97 0.67
CA GLU A 153 -17.62 2.72 1.07
C GLU A 153 -17.51 4.05 0.30
N LEU A 154 -17.80 4.01 -1.01
CA LEU A 154 -17.79 5.19 -1.87
C LEU A 154 -18.89 6.19 -1.47
N ALA A 155 -20.09 5.70 -1.15
CA ALA A 155 -21.19 6.55 -0.70
C ALA A 155 -20.86 7.29 0.61
N LEU A 156 -20.24 6.60 1.57
CA LEU A 156 -19.75 7.23 2.81
C LEU A 156 -18.68 8.28 2.50
N ALA A 157 -17.67 7.94 1.68
CA ALA A 157 -16.58 8.84 1.35
C ALA A 157 -17.01 10.10 0.57
N ILE A 158 -18.08 10.01 -0.24
CA ILE A 158 -18.65 11.13 -0.98
C ILE A 158 -19.57 11.97 -0.09
N SER A 159 -20.38 11.35 0.77
CA SER A 159 -21.33 12.07 1.64
C SER A 159 -20.65 12.92 2.72
N GLU A 160 -19.39 12.62 3.08
CA GLU A 160 -18.53 13.50 3.88
C GLU A 160 -18.31 14.88 3.21
N GLU A 161 -18.49 15.01 1.89
CA GLU A 161 -18.33 16.26 1.14
C GLU A 161 -19.69 16.88 0.78
N SER A 162 -20.17 17.81 1.60
CA SER A 162 -21.52 18.42 1.50
C SER A 162 -21.85 19.16 0.20
N THR A 163 -20.87 19.34 -0.69
CA THR A 163 -21.03 20.08 -1.96
C THR A 163 -21.06 19.18 -3.21
N ALA A 164 -20.96 17.87 -3.02
CA ALA A 164 -21.04 16.90 -4.10
C ALA A 164 -22.42 16.23 -4.12
N ASP A 165 -23.01 16.13 -5.31
CA ASP A 165 -24.14 15.24 -5.58
C ASP A 165 -23.62 14.02 -6.34
N ALA A 166 -24.04 12.83 -5.93
CA ALA A 166 -23.60 11.58 -6.56
C ALA A 166 -24.75 10.59 -6.68
N LYS A 167 -24.76 9.87 -7.80
CA LYS A 167 -25.68 8.77 -8.07
C LYS A 167 -24.88 7.53 -8.44
N SER A 168 -25.20 6.41 -7.83
CA SER A 168 -24.65 5.10 -8.16
C SER A 168 -25.65 4.27 -8.96
N PHE A 169 -25.14 3.46 -9.89
CA PHE A 169 -25.91 2.46 -10.63
C PHE A 169 -25.07 1.19 -10.72
N ILE A 170 -25.73 0.03 -10.69
CA ILE A 170 -25.12 -1.24 -11.07
C ILE A 170 -25.67 -1.63 -12.44
N ALA A 171 -24.80 -1.79 -13.43
CA ALA A 171 -25.20 -2.04 -14.81
C ALA A 171 -24.20 -2.92 -15.56
N GLU A 172 -24.67 -3.60 -16.60
CA GLU A 172 -23.83 -4.34 -17.54
C GLU A 172 -23.61 -3.52 -18.81
N LEU A 173 -22.45 -3.70 -19.46
CA LEU A 173 -22.20 -3.08 -20.75
C LEU A 173 -22.99 -3.82 -21.84
N SER A 174 -23.92 -3.13 -22.48
CA SER A 174 -24.75 -3.70 -23.55
C SER A 174 -24.03 -3.67 -24.91
N SER A 175 -24.70 -4.20 -25.95
CA SER A 175 -24.15 -4.37 -27.30
C SER A 175 -23.69 -3.09 -28.01
N LEU A 176 -24.07 -1.92 -27.52
CA LEU A 176 -23.60 -0.63 -28.05
C LEU A 176 -22.16 -0.30 -27.61
N GLY A 177 -21.66 -0.94 -26.55
CA GLY A 177 -20.34 -0.69 -26.00
C GLY A 177 -19.29 -1.71 -26.43
N ASP A 178 -18.02 -1.29 -26.41
CA ASP A 178 -16.85 -2.17 -26.51
C ASP A 178 -16.10 -2.16 -25.17
N PRO A 179 -16.04 -3.29 -24.42
CA PRO A 179 -15.33 -3.36 -23.14
C PRO A 179 -13.89 -2.87 -23.23
N LYS A 180 -13.19 -3.14 -24.34
CA LYS A 180 -11.78 -2.75 -24.51
C LYS A 180 -11.62 -1.24 -24.62
N ARG A 181 -12.53 -0.58 -25.36
CA ARG A 181 -12.56 0.89 -25.47
C ARG A 181 -12.93 1.53 -24.15
N LEU A 182 -13.95 1.00 -23.48
CA LEU A 182 -14.37 1.45 -22.15
C LEU A 182 -13.19 1.48 -21.17
N ILE A 183 -12.41 0.39 -21.14
CA ILE A 183 -11.26 0.27 -20.25
C ILE A 183 -10.14 1.25 -20.64
N ALA A 184 -9.84 1.37 -21.93
CA ALA A 184 -8.80 2.27 -22.41
C ALA A 184 -9.14 3.75 -22.16
N GLU A 185 -10.41 4.12 -22.17
CA GLU A 185 -10.88 5.47 -21.81
C GLU A 185 -10.85 5.70 -20.30
N ALA A 186 -11.22 4.69 -19.52
CA ALA A 186 -11.39 4.81 -18.08
C ALA A 186 -10.08 4.77 -17.28
N TRP A 187 -9.07 4.01 -17.72
CA TRP A 187 -7.80 3.83 -17.02
C TRP A 187 -6.58 3.97 -17.93
N ASP A 188 -5.50 4.56 -17.42
CA ASP A 188 -4.18 4.48 -18.05
C ASP A 188 -3.48 3.15 -17.69
N LEU A 189 -3.91 2.07 -18.33
CA LEU A 189 -3.30 0.75 -18.13
C LEU A 189 -1.85 0.68 -18.63
N ASN A 190 -1.40 1.60 -19.49
CA ASN A 190 0.00 1.60 -19.92
C ASN A 190 0.91 2.05 -18.77
N ALA A 191 0.54 3.12 -18.06
CA ALA A 191 1.27 3.56 -16.86
C ALA A 191 1.36 2.44 -15.80
N VAL A 192 0.26 1.71 -15.56
CA VAL A 192 0.25 0.58 -14.61
C VAL A 192 1.15 -0.56 -15.09
N ARG A 193 1.11 -0.89 -16.39
CA ARG A 193 2.01 -1.89 -16.99
C ARG A 193 3.48 -1.52 -16.80
N ASP A 194 3.84 -0.27 -17.01
CA ASP A 194 5.22 0.19 -16.88
C ASP A 194 5.73 0.02 -15.43
N GLN A 195 4.88 0.31 -14.43
CA GLN A 195 5.20 0.06 -13.02
C GLN A 195 5.44 -1.43 -12.73
N TYR A 196 4.64 -2.33 -13.32
CA TYR A 196 4.89 -3.77 -13.19
C TYR A 196 6.18 -4.22 -13.86
N VAL A 197 6.47 -3.69 -15.05
CA VAL A 197 7.70 -4.02 -15.79
C VAL A 197 8.93 -3.57 -15.01
N GLU A 198 8.90 -2.36 -14.43
CA GLU A 198 9.95 -1.84 -13.55
C GLU A 198 10.15 -2.76 -12.33
N PHE A 199 9.07 -3.07 -11.60
CA PHE A 199 9.10 -4.00 -10.46
C PHE A 199 9.71 -5.36 -10.83
N ILE A 200 9.27 -5.95 -11.94
CA ILE A 200 9.79 -7.25 -12.39
C ILE A 200 11.28 -7.15 -12.74
N ASN A 201 11.69 -6.11 -13.45
CA ASN A 201 13.08 -5.91 -13.84
C ASN A 201 14.01 -5.71 -12.64
N GLU A 202 13.53 -5.03 -11.60
CA GLU A 202 14.25 -4.80 -10.36
C GLU A 202 14.41 -6.11 -9.55
N PHE A 203 13.31 -6.80 -9.23
CA PHE A 203 13.34 -7.91 -8.27
C PHE A 203 13.66 -9.28 -8.88
N SER A 204 13.54 -9.44 -10.20
CA SER A 204 13.89 -10.71 -10.87
C SER A 204 15.37 -11.04 -10.74
N ARG A 205 16.23 -10.02 -10.82
CA ARG A 205 17.70 -10.13 -10.80
C ARG A 205 18.29 -10.15 -9.39
N GLN A 206 17.55 -9.68 -8.40
CA GLN A 206 18.04 -9.65 -7.02
C GLN A 206 18.26 -11.05 -6.45
N ARG A 207 19.42 -11.22 -5.82
CA ARG A 207 19.82 -12.40 -5.07
C ARG A 207 20.22 -11.95 -3.67
N ALA A 208 19.69 -12.61 -2.66
CA ALA A 208 20.02 -12.37 -1.27
C ALA A 208 20.18 -13.71 -0.56
N THR A 209 21.32 -13.90 0.09
CA THR A 209 21.68 -15.15 0.77
C THR A 209 21.99 -14.94 2.24
N THR A 210 22.55 -13.79 2.62
CA THR A 210 22.81 -13.43 4.03
C THR A 210 21.53 -12.90 4.70
N PRO A 211 21.39 -13.05 6.02
CA PRO A 211 20.25 -12.51 6.78
C PRO A 211 20.00 -11.02 6.53
N GLU A 212 21.06 -10.20 6.61
CA GLU A 212 21.00 -8.76 6.34
C GLU A 212 20.52 -8.43 4.91
N ALA A 213 21.06 -9.11 3.90
CA ALA A 213 20.65 -8.91 2.51
C ALA A 213 19.18 -9.34 2.31
N CYS A 214 18.75 -10.44 2.94
CA CYS A 214 17.36 -10.88 2.89
C CYS A 214 16.43 -9.86 3.53
N PHE A 215 16.80 -9.29 4.70
CA PHE A 215 16.06 -8.21 5.35
C PHE A 215 15.92 -6.99 4.44
N ARG A 216 17.02 -6.51 3.86
CA ARG A 216 17.01 -5.35 2.97
C ARG A 216 16.13 -5.59 1.75
N ASN A 217 16.35 -6.68 1.02
CA ASN A 217 15.62 -6.94 -0.23
C ASN A 217 14.15 -7.27 0.02
N LEU A 218 13.80 -8.01 1.09
CA LEU A 218 12.40 -8.24 1.44
C LEU A 218 11.68 -6.94 1.78
N THR A 219 12.31 -6.08 2.57
CA THR A 219 11.68 -4.80 2.96
C THR A 219 11.43 -3.91 1.74
N LEU A 220 12.39 -3.83 0.81
CA LEU A 220 12.22 -3.08 -0.44
C LEU A 220 11.17 -3.72 -1.35
N LEU A 221 11.14 -5.06 -1.45
CA LEU A 221 10.15 -5.81 -2.23
C LEU A 221 8.73 -5.52 -1.74
N VAL A 222 8.46 -5.67 -0.44
CA VAL A 222 7.15 -5.38 0.15
C VAL A 222 6.80 -3.90 0.00
N HIS A 223 7.79 -3.01 0.16
CA HIS A 223 7.59 -1.57 -0.02
C HIS A 223 7.22 -1.18 -1.45
N ALA A 224 7.81 -1.82 -2.46
CA ALA A 224 7.44 -1.61 -3.85
C ALA A 224 6.06 -2.23 -4.16
N TRP A 225 5.81 -3.45 -3.69
CA TRP A 225 4.56 -4.19 -3.97
C TRP A 225 3.32 -3.49 -3.41
N ARG A 226 3.39 -2.94 -2.18
CA ARG A 226 2.26 -2.28 -1.51
C ARG A 226 1.69 -1.05 -2.24
N ARG A 227 2.31 -0.62 -3.34
CA ARG A 227 1.82 0.45 -4.21
C ARG A 227 0.75 -0.04 -5.18
N PHE A 228 0.86 -1.29 -5.63
CA PHE A 228 -0.03 -1.83 -6.68
C PHE A 228 -1.52 -1.82 -6.33
N PRO A 229 -1.95 -2.12 -5.08
CA PRO A 229 -3.37 -2.00 -4.73
C PRO A 229 -3.95 -0.59 -4.91
N PHE A 230 -3.11 0.44 -5.00
CA PHE A 230 -3.51 1.83 -5.22
C PHE A 230 -3.27 2.31 -6.66
N LEU A 231 -2.54 1.55 -7.47
CA LEU A 231 -2.18 1.89 -8.84
C LEU A 231 -2.97 1.09 -9.86
N ASP A 232 -3.15 -0.20 -9.59
CA ASP A 232 -3.85 -1.13 -10.45
C ASP A 232 -5.34 -1.19 -10.04
N PRO A 233 -6.27 -0.94 -10.97
CA PRO A 233 -7.71 -1.02 -10.72
C PRO A 233 -8.24 -2.43 -10.43
N ASP A 234 -7.37 -3.45 -10.44
CA ASP A 234 -7.68 -4.85 -10.18
C ASP A 234 -8.76 -5.44 -11.10
N LEU A 235 -8.75 -5.01 -12.37
CA LEU A 235 -9.70 -5.47 -13.37
C LEU A 235 -9.69 -7.00 -13.52
N PRO A 236 -10.86 -7.62 -13.81
CA PRO A 236 -11.00 -9.03 -14.12
C PRO A 236 -10.05 -9.49 -15.25
N PRO A 237 -9.55 -10.74 -15.21
CA PRO A 237 -8.55 -11.22 -16.18
C PRO A 237 -8.93 -11.08 -17.66
N HIS A 238 -10.20 -11.29 -18.00
CA HIS A 238 -10.68 -11.23 -19.39
C HIS A 238 -10.85 -9.80 -19.92
N LEU A 239 -10.82 -8.80 -19.05
CA LEU A 239 -10.84 -7.37 -19.39
C LEU A 239 -9.42 -6.81 -19.60
N LEU A 240 -8.40 -7.52 -19.12
CA LEU A 240 -7.02 -7.07 -19.22
C LEU A 240 -6.46 -7.27 -20.64
N PRO A 241 -5.55 -6.38 -21.09
CA PRO A 241 -4.84 -6.58 -22.33
C PRO A 241 -4.07 -7.91 -22.36
N ALA A 242 -3.85 -8.46 -23.56
CA ALA A 242 -3.03 -9.65 -23.72
C ALA A 242 -1.64 -9.47 -23.09
N ARG A 243 -1.11 -10.55 -22.48
CA ARG A 243 0.21 -10.58 -21.79
C ARG A 243 0.34 -9.53 -20.68
N TRP A 244 -0.74 -9.25 -19.96
CA TRP A 244 -0.71 -8.38 -18.79
C TRP A 244 0.25 -8.89 -17.70
N PRO A 245 1.13 -8.03 -17.13
CA PRO A 245 2.23 -8.50 -16.28
C PRO A 245 1.84 -8.82 -14.82
N ARG A 246 0.61 -8.51 -14.37
CA ARG A 246 0.19 -8.68 -12.95
C ARG A 246 0.54 -10.05 -12.38
N ALA A 247 0.10 -11.14 -13.03
CA ALA A 247 0.35 -12.49 -12.54
C ALA A 247 1.84 -12.83 -12.42
N ARG A 248 2.67 -12.37 -13.38
CA ARG A 248 4.12 -12.57 -13.34
C ARG A 248 4.75 -11.79 -12.18
N ALA A 249 4.30 -10.56 -11.94
CA ALA A 249 4.78 -9.73 -10.84
C ALA A 249 4.37 -10.31 -9.47
N HIS A 250 3.11 -10.75 -9.35
CA HIS A 250 2.59 -11.42 -8.15
C HIS A 250 3.38 -12.69 -7.83
N ASN A 251 3.59 -13.57 -8.81
CA ASN A 251 4.37 -14.79 -8.61
C ASN A 251 5.81 -14.50 -8.21
N LEU A 252 6.45 -13.47 -8.80
CA LEU A 252 7.78 -13.03 -8.38
C LEU A 252 7.78 -12.51 -6.93
N PHE A 253 6.77 -11.73 -6.55
CA PHE A 253 6.61 -11.21 -5.19
C PHE A 253 6.50 -12.35 -4.18
N VAL A 254 5.57 -13.28 -4.38
CA VAL A 254 5.37 -14.46 -3.52
C VAL A 254 6.65 -15.28 -3.40
N ASP A 255 7.26 -15.63 -4.54
CA ASP A 255 8.48 -16.42 -4.60
C ASP A 255 9.66 -15.78 -3.86
N ARG A 256 9.88 -14.48 -4.06
CA ARG A 256 10.97 -13.75 -3.39
C ARG A 256 10.71 -13.61 -1.90
N ARG A 257 9.47 -13.33 -1.52
CA ARG A 257 9.07 -13.22 -0.12
C ARG A 257 9.30 -14.54 0.62
N GLU A 258 8.79 -15.65 0.10
CA GLU A 258 8.95 -16.98 0.70
C GLU A 258 10.43 -17.33 0.95
N ARG A 259 11.30 -17.07 -0.03
CA ARG A 259 12.75 -17.37 0.10
C ARG A 259 13.48 -16.49 1.10
N TRP A 260 13.05 -15.25 1.30
CA TRP A 260 13.77 -14.27 2.11
C TRP A 260 13.22 -14.12 3.52
N GLN A 261 11.95 -14.45 3.75
CA GLN A 261 11.23 -14.16 4.98
C GLN A 261 11.93 -14.71 6.23
N ALA A 262 12.28 -16.01 6.26
CA ALA A 262 12.89 -16.61 7.44
C ALA A 262 14.20 -15.92 7.85
N LYS A 263 15.08 -15.65 6.87
CA LYS A 263 16.37 -15.00 7.09
C LYS A 263 16.24 -13.52 7.45
N ALA A 264 15.28 -12.83 6.83
CA ALA A 264 14.98 -11.44 7.11
C ALA A 264 14.45 -11.25 8.54
N THR A 265 13.54 -12.14 8.97
CA THR A 265 13.01 -12.15 10.34
C THR A 265 14.10 -12.44 11.36
N ALA A 266 14.94 -13.45 11.12
CA ALA A 266 16.07 -13.77 11.99
C ALA A 266 17.02 -12.57 12.18
N TYR A 267 17.37 -11.87 11.09
CA TYR A 267 18.18 -10.65 11.18
C TYR A 267 17.54 -9.56 12.03
N PHE A 268 16.24 -9.30 11.85
CA PHE A 268 15.52 -8.32 12.67
C PHE A 268 15.51 -8.71 14.16
N GLU A 269 15.41 -10.00 14.46
CA GLU A 269 15.50 -10.52 15.82
C GLU A 269 16.89 -10.37 16.43
N GLU A 270 17.96 -10.59 15.65
CA GLU A 270 19.34 -10.33 16.06
C GLU A 270 19.54 -8.84 16.42
N LEU A 271 19.01 -7.91 15.64
CA LEU A 271 19.03 -6.47 15.96
C LEU A 271 18.34 -6.17 17.30
N GLU A 272 17.21 -6.83 17.56
CA GLU A 272 16.45 -6.67 18.80
C GLU A 272 17.16 -7.28 20.01
N GLN A 273 17.80 -8.43 19.84
CA GLN A 273 18.60 -9.08 20.88
C GLN A 273 19.87 -8.29 21.21
N GLY A 274 20.59 -7.79 20.20
CA GLY A 274 21.76 -6.93 20.39
C GLY A 274 21.40 -5.64 21.13
N SER A 275 20.25 -5.05 20.81
CA SER A 275 19.70 -3.90 21.54
C SER A 275 19.30 -4.23 22.98
N SER A 276 18.91 -5.47 23.26
CA SER A 276 18.56 -5.94 24.61
C SER A 276 19.80 -6.22 25.48
N LEU A 277 20.83 -6.86 24.93
CA LEU A 277 22.07 -7.19 25.64
C LEU A 277 22.85 -5.94 26.06
N GLY A 278 22.90 -4.92 25.19
CA GLY A 278 23.45 -3.62 25.56
C GLY A 278 22.68 -2.91 26.68
N SER A 279 21.45 -3.33 27.00
CA SER A 279 20.62 -2.76 28.07
C SER A 279 20.80 -3.46 29.42
N GLN A 280 21.37 -4.67 29.46
CA GLN A 280 21.67 -5.37 30.72
C GLN A 280 23.07 -5.06 31.25
N ALA A 281 23.96 -4.57 30.38
CA ALA A 281 25.35 -4.23 30.70
C ALA A 281 25.58 -2.73 31.06
N ALA A 282 24.52 -1.92 31.10
CA ALA A 282 24.57 -0.47 31.35
C ALA A 282 23.54 -0.04 32.40
#